data_AF-A0A7X7LGK7-F1
#
_entry.id   AF-A0A7X7LGK7-F1
#
_cell.length_a   1.000
_cell.length_b   1.000
_cell.length_c   1.000
_cell.angle_alpha   90.00
_cell.angle_beta   90.00
_cell.angle_gamma   90.00
#
_symmetry.space_group_name_H-M   'P 1'
#
loop_
_entity.id
_entity.type
_entity.pdbx_description
1 polymer ?
#
loop_
_entity_poly.entity_id
_entity_poly.type
_entity_poly.pdbx_seq_one_letter_code
_entity_poly.pdbx_strand_id
1 'polypeptide(L)'
;MTLSKLKRKARFQLSNNGANLAILYLVFLAFYILLFFFLRLNGVELSLIINGPIVLGFAIYFLGIARLEKEPRSKKEKEEKRKEKVKKGIFNLFGMEIKLGKKLNINLDTAHNPYRVSMKYVFFGFKYFINSAALYIWTAFLTLLFTFFLIVPGIIKMIDLSMSFFILADNPRMDIRKVVDLSKKMMKSHRKDFFILLLSFIGWILFSIATLSLGFIITIPYIATTCALFYDELKKESIKNGVIAEDEIETKRLWEYN
;
A
#
# COMPACT_ATOMS: atom_id res chain seq x y z
N MET A 1 12.50 11.15 -10.62
CA MET A 1 12.39 9.89 -11.40
C MET A 1 11.14 9.94 -12.29
N THR A 2 11.04 9.20 -13.41
CA THR A 2 9.84 9.25 -14.27
C THR A 2 8.71 8.36 -13.73
N LEU A 3 7.46 8.81 -13.81
CA LEU A 3 6.27 8.06 -13.36
C LEU A 3 6.19 6.65 -13.95
N SER A 4 6.61 6.51 -15.21
CA SER A 4 6.65 5.22 -15.93
C SER A 4 7.60 4.21 -15.27
N LYS A 5 8.76 4.66 -14.77
CA LYS A 5 9.74 3.81 -14.08
C LYS A 5 9.16 3.29 -12.76
N LEU A 6 8.47 4.16 -12.01
CA LEU A 6 7.85 3.83 -10.73
C LEU A 6 6.77 2.75 -10.89
N LYS A 7 5.87 2.97 -11.85
CA LYS A 7 4.82 2.02 -12.26
C LYS A 7 5.39 0.68 -12.73
N ARG A 8 6.49 0.69 -13.47
CA ARG A 8 7.16 -0.55 -13.91
C ARG A 8 7.78 -1.29 -12.73
N LYS A 9 8.45 -0.57 -11.82
CA LYS A 9 9.06 -1.12 -10.61
C LYS A 9 8.00 -1.72 -9.68
N ALA A 10 6.86 -1.05 -9.50
CA ALA A 10 5.74 -1.57 -8.70
C ALA A 10 5.23 -2.93 -9.24
N ARG A 11 5.00 -3.05 -10.56
CA ARG A 11 4.60 -4.33 -11.17
C ARG A 11 5.64 -5.44 -10.93
N PHE A 12 6.92 -5.10 -11.03
CA PHE A 12 8.01 -6.04 -10.75
C PHE A 12 8.04 -6.47 -9.27
N GLN A 13 7.84 -5.53 -8.35
CA GLN A 13 7.78 -5.82 -6.91
C GLN A 13 6.53 -6.63 -6.50
N LEU A 14 5.45 -6.53 -7.26
CA LEU A 14 4.26 -7.33 -7.04
C LEU A 14 4.35 -8.75 -7.62
N SER A 15 5.20 -8.96 -8.64
CA SER A 15 5.41 -10.30 -9.20
C SER A 15 5.81 -11.30 -8.09
N ASN A 16 5.21 -12.49 -8.07
CA ASN A 16 5.33 -13.54 -7.03
C ASN A 16 4.47 -13.37 -5.76
N ASN A 17 3.84 -12.22 -5.52
CA ASN A 17 2.92 -11.99 -4.38
C ASN A 17 1.44 -12.15 -4.75
N GLY A 18 1.12 -12.52 -6.01
CA GLY A 18 -0.26 -12.51 -6.53
C GLY A 18 -1.30 -13.23 -5.67
N ALA A 19 -0.99 -14.41 -5.14
CA ALA A 19 -1.89 -15.16 -4.26
C ALA A 19 -2.14 -14.42 -2.93
N ASN A 20 -1.09 -13.87 -2.30
CA ASN A 20 -1.20 -13.10 -1.06
C ASN A 20 -2.08 -11.86 -1.25
N LEU A 21 -1.96 -11.18 -2.40
CA LEU A 21 -2.75 -9.99 -2.73
C LEU A 21 -4.24 -10.33 -2.95
N ALA A 22 -4.52 -11.44 -3.65
CA ALA A 22 -5.89 -11.90 -3.83
C ALA A 22 -6.54 -12.31 -2.49
N ILE A 23 -5.80 -13.03 -1.63
CA ILE A 23 -6.26 -13.38 -0.29
C ILE A 23 -6.48 -12.12 0.54
N LEU A 24 -5.54 -11.15 0.52
CA LEU A 24 -5.69 -9.87 1.23
C LEU A 24 -6.97 -9.16 0.80
N TYR A 25 -7.22 -9.06 -0.50
CA TYR A 25 -8.42 -8.44 -1.03
C TYR A 25 -9.70 -9.15 -0.55
N LEU A 26 -9.73 -10.49 -0.61
CA LEU A 26 -10.90 -11.27 -0.15
C LEU A 26 -11.14 -11.13 1.35
N VAL A 27 -10.08 -11.18 2.17
CA VAL A 27 -10.16 -10.95 3.62
C VAL A 27 -10.69 -9.56 3.91
N PHE A 28 -10.19 -8.54 3.20
CA PHE A 28 -10.65 -7.16 3.33
C PHE A 28 -12.12 -7.02 2.93
N LEU A 29 -12.49 -7.57 1.77
CA LEU A 29 -13.87 -7.55 1.30
C LEU A 29 -14.82 -8.19 2.31
N ALA A 30 -14.49 -9.38 2.82
CA ALA A 30 -15.25 -10.06 3.85
C ALA A 30 -15.33 -9.24 5.16
N PHE A 31 -14.22 -8.62 5.55
CA PHE A 31 -14.18 -7.74 6.72
C PHE A 31 -15.11 -6.53 6.58
N TYR A 32 -15.10 -5.82 5.44
CA TYR A 32 -16.01 -4.67 5.24
C TYR A 32 -17.46 -5.09 5.09
N ILE A 33 -17.75 -6.27 4.53
CA ILE A 33 -19.10 -6.83 4.50
C ILE A 33 -19.59 -7.09 5.94
N LEU A 34 -18.79 -7.78 6.75
CA LEU A 34 -19.11 -8.05 8.15
C LEU A 34 -19.26 -6.75 8.95
N LEU A 35 -18.36 -5.80 8.74
CA LEU A 35 -18.41 -4.48 9.35
C LEU A 35 -19.71 -3.75 8.96
N PHE A 36 -20.11 -3.78 7.70
CA PHE A 36 -21.38 -3.18 7.25
C PHE A 36 -22.59 -3.76 8.01
N PHE A 37 -22.66 -5.10 8.15
CA PHE A 37 -23.70 -5.74 8.95
C PHE A 37 -23.64 -5.35 10.42
N PHE A 38 -22.44 -5.25 10.99
CA PHE A 38 -22.24 -4.87 12.38
C PHE A 38 -22.60 -3.39 12.65
N LEU A 39 -22.27 -2.48 11.73
CA LEU A 39 -22.58 -1.05 11.84
C LEU A 39 -24.07 -0.77 11.67
N ARG A 40 -24.78 -1.57 10.88
CA ARG A 40 -26.25 -1.53 10.80
C ARG A 40 -26.89 -1.69 12.19
N LEU A 41 -26.21 -2.40 13.10
CA LEU A 41 -26.68 -2.64 14.47
C LEU A 41 -26.16 -1.63 15.49
N ASN A 42 -24.95 -1.08 15.30
CA ASN A 42 -24.20 -0.36 16.36
C ASN A 42 -23.79 1.09 16.02
N GLY A 43 -24.15 1.64 14.85
CA GLY A 43 -23.83 3.02 14.47
C GLY A 43 -22.45 3.21 13.80
N VAL A 44 -22.27 4.31 13.05
CA VAL A 44 -21.14 4.53 12.11
C VAL A 44 -19.81 4.88 12.80
N GLU A 45 -19.85 5.36 14.04
CA GLU A 45 -18.69 5.93 14.75
C GLU A 45 -17.56 4.93 14.98
N LEU A 46 -17.88 3.67 15.26
CA LEU A 46 -16.88 2.62 15.48
C LEU A 46 -16.05 2.32 14.21
N SER A 47 -16.61 2.59 13.03
CA SER A 47 -15.94 2.32 11.76
C SER A 47 -14.72 3.20 11.53
N LEU A 48 -14.77 4.47 11.96
CA LEU A 48 -13.68 5.42 11.75
C LEU A 48 -12.44 5.04 12.54
N ILE A 49 -12.63 4.55 13.77
CA ILE A 49 -11.53 4.17 14.66
C ILE A 49 -10.80 2.94 14.11
N ILE A 50 -11.54 1.96 13.59
CA ILE A 50 -10.96 0.70 13.08
C ILE A 50 -10.23 0.90 11.74
N ASN A 51 -10.63 1.90 10.94
CA ASN A 51 -9.97 2.17 9.66
C ASN A 51 -8.50 2.59 9.81
N GLY A 52 -8.14 3.33 10.86
CA GLY A 52 -6.75 3.77 11.05
C GLY A 52 -5.74 2.64 11.12
N PRO A 53 -5.89 1.68 12.05
CA PRO A 53 -5.05 0.48 12.14
C PRO A 53 -4.96 -0.30 10.83
N ILE A 54 -6.09 -0.42 10.13
CA ILE A 54 -6.15 -1.10 8.84
C ILE A 54 -5.28 -0.38 7.80
N VAL A 55 -5.42 0.94 7.65
CA VAL A 55 -4.64 1.73 6.69
C VAL A 55 -3.15 1.69 7.04
N LEU A 56 -2.78 1.75 8.33
CA LEU A 56 -1.39 1.59 8.75
C LEU A 56 -0.85 0.20 8.41
N GLY A 57 -1.62 -0.85 8.65
CA GLY A 57 -1.26 -2.23 8.30
C GLY A 57 -1.00 -2.40 6.80
N PHE A 58 -1.86 -1.82 5.97
CA PHE A 58 -1.67 -1.77 4.51
C PHE A 58 -0.41 -1.00 4.13
N ALA A 59 -0.17 0.17 4.74
CA ALA A 59 1.02 0.96 4.50
C ALA A 59 2.30 0.17 4.82
N ILE A 60 2.35 -0.51 5.98
CA ILE A 60 3.48 -1.37 6.38
C ILE A 60 3.69 -2.49 5.35
N TYR A 61 2.63 -3.21 4.97
CA TYR A 61 2.74 -4.33 4.03
C TYR A 61 3.23 -3.90 2.65
N PHE A 62 2.69 -2.82 2.08
CA PHE A 62 3.07 -2.34 0.75
C PHE A 62 4.42 -1.63 0.72
N LEU A 63 4.77 -0.91 1.80
CA LEU A 63 6.13 -0.41 2.00
C LEU A 63 7.13 -1.56 2.04
N GLY A 64 6.70 -2.68 2.62
CA GLY A 64 7.48 -3.88 2.64
C GLY A 64 7.72 -4.51 1.27
N ILE A 65 6.67 -4.57 0.45
CA ILE A 65 6.78 -5.02 -0.94
C ILE A 65 7.67 -4.07 -1.75
N ALA A 66 7.54 -2.76 -1.54
CA ALA A 66 8.32 -1.75 -2.25
C ALA A 66 9.84 -1.90 -2.00
N ARG A 67 10.20 -2.23 -0.76
CA ARG A 67 11.57 -2.38 -0.27
C ARG A 67 12.17 -3.78 -0.47
N LEU A 68 11.43 -4.74 -1.05
CA LEU A 68 11.98 -6.05 -1.39
C LEU A 68 13.18 -5.90 -2.33
N GLU A 69 14.32 -6.45 -1.93
CA GLU A 69 15.47 -6.61 -2.81
C GLU A 69 15.20 -7.77 -3.77
N LYS A 70 14.83 -7.42 -5.01
CA LYS A 70 14.60 -8.38 -6.09
C LYS A 70 15.72 -8.29 -7.10
N GLU A 71 16.56 -9.32 -7.15
CA GLU A 71 17.51 -9.44 -8.26
C GLU A 71 16.79 -9.84 -9.56
N PRO A 72 17.15 -9.24 -10.71
CA PRO A 72 16.58 -9.61 -11.99
C PRO A 72 17.03 -11.04 -12.35
N ARG A 73 16.08 -11.99 -12.33
CA ARG A 73 16.34 -13.40 -12.70
C ARG A 73 17.17 -13.56 -13.97
N SER A 74 18.12 -14.50 -13.93
CA SER A 74 18.94 -14.87 -15.08
C SER A 74 18.06 -15.44 -16.21
N LYS A 75 18.56 -15.43 -17.45
CA LYS A 75 17.81 -15.98 -18.60
C LYS A 75 17.41 -17.44 -18.36
N LYS A 76 18.30 -18.25 -17.78
CA LYS A 76 18.07 -19.65 -17.45
C LYS A 76 16.97 -19.83 -16.39
N GLU A 77 17.03 -19.06 -15.31
CA GLU A 77 15.99 -19.10 -14.25
C GLU A 77 14.61 -18.65 -14.74
N LYS A 78 14.57 -17.67 -15.66
CA LYS A 78 13.31 -17.25 -16.30
C LYS A 78 12.72 -18.39 -17.12
N GLU A 79 13.56 -19.15 -17.80
CA GLU A 79 13.16 -20.26 -18.66
C GLU A 79 12.70 -21.48 -17.83
N GLU A 80 13.42 -21.82 -16.77
CA GLU A 80 13.02 -22.86 -15.81
C GLU A 80 11.70 -22.52 -15.13
N LYS A 81 11.55 -21.30 -14.59
CA LYS A 81 10.26 -20.88 -14.00
C LYS A 81 9.14 -20.81 -15.04
N ARG A 82 9.43 -20.49 -16.30
CA ARG A 82 8.42 -20.55 -17.38
C ARG A 82 7.96 -21.98 -17.61
N LYS A 83 8.89 -22.95 -17.68
CA LYS A 83 8.56 -24.38 -17.79
C LYS A 83 7.78 -24.89 -16.58
N GLU A 84 8.18 -24.49 -15.37
CA GLU A 84 7.49 -24.84 -14.13
C GLU A 84 6.07 -24.27 -14.07
N LYS A 85 5.87 -23.00 -14.48
CA LYS A 85 4.55 -22.37 -14.55
C LYS A 85 3.61 -23.08 -15.51
N VAL A 86 4.12 -23.42 -16.71
CA VAL A 86 3.36 -24.19 -17.70
C VAL A 86 2.98 -25.55 -17.12
N LYS A 87 3.92 -26.26 -16.47
CA LYS A 87 3.67 -27.56 -15.84
C LYS A 87 2.64 -27.48 -14.69
N LYS A 88 2.60 -26.37 -13.95
CA LYS A 88 1.68 -26.16 -12.81
C LYS A 88 0.35 -25.49 -13.19
N GLY A 89 0.11 -25.19 -14.47
CA GLY A 89 -1.10 -24.47 -14.93
C GLY A 89 -1.19 -23.03 -14.39
N ILE A 90 -0.04 -22.39 -14.15
CA ILE A 90 0.06 -21.02 -13.64
C ILE A 90 0.15 -20.05 -14.82
N PHE A 91 -0.85 -19.21 -14.98
CA PHE A 91 -0.91 -18.15 -15.98
C PHE A 91 -0.55 -16.79 -15.36
N ASN A 92 0.05 -15.91 -16.16
CA ASN A 92 0.27 -14.52 -15.75
C ASN A 92 -0.90 -13.68 -16.27
N LEU A 93 -1.73 -13.14 -15.38
CA LEU A 93 -2.75 -12.15 -15.73
C LEU A 93 -2.30 -10.78 -15.21
N PHE A 94 -2.05 -9.83 -16.11
CA PHE A 94 -1.54 -8.49 -15.78
C PHE A 94 -0.30 -8.45 -14.86
N GLY A 95 0.56 -9.49 -14.91
CA GLY A 95 1.77 -9.60 -14.09
C GLY A 95 1.59 -10.30 -12.73
N MET A 96 0.37 -10.72 -12.39
CA MET A 96 0.07 -11.59 -11.25
C MET A 96 0.00 -13.05 -11.67
N GLU A 97 0.56 -13.94 -10.86
CA GLU A 97 0.54 -15.39 -11.07
C GLU A 97 -0.78 -15.98 -10.56
N ILE A 98 -1.58 -16.56 -11.46
CA ILE A 98 -2.87 -17.18 -11.18
C ILE A 98 -2.81 -18.66 -11.59
N LYS A 99 -3.19 -19.58 -10.68
CA LYS A 99 -3.21 -21.03 -10.95
C LYS A 99 -4.64 -21.48 -11.23
N LEU A 100 -4.92 -22.00 -12.43
CA LEU A 100 -6.21 -22.61 -12.77
C LEU A 100 -6.06 -24.16 -12.75
N GLY A 101 -6.73 -24.85 -11.82
CA GLY A 101 -6.96 -26.30 -11.89
C GLY A 101 -6.33 -27.19 -10.80
N LYS A 102 -7.19 -28.08 -10.25
CA LYS A 102 -7.06 -29.20 -9.28
C LYS A 102 -6.51 -28.88 -7.86
N LYS A 103 -7.33 -29.29 -6.87
CA LYS A 103 -7.25 -29.14 -5.40
C LYS A 103 -6.27 -28.07 -4.91
N LEU A 104 -6.86 -27.01 -4.38
CA LEU A 104 -6.19 -25.94 -3.62
C LEU A 104 -5.58 -26.53 -2.32
N ASN A 105 -4.52 -27.33 -2.43
CA ASN A 105 -3.61 -27.51 -1.31
C ASN A 105 -2.81 -26.21 -1.23
N ILE A 106 -3.40 -25.18 -0.62
CA ILE A 106 -2.65 -24.01 -0.19
C ILE A 106 -1.76 -24.52 0.94
N ASN A 107 -0.57 -25.03 0.60
CA ASN A 107 0.52 -25.10 1.56
C ASN A 107 0.87 -23.65 1.88
N LEU A 108 0.25 -23.13 2.94
CA LEU A 108 0.56 -21.84 3.57
C LEU A 108 1.99 -21.83 4.14
N ASP A 109 2.60 -23.01 4.26
CA ASP A 109 4.01 -23.19 4.61
C ASP A 109 4.88 -23.09 3.36
N THR A 110 5.09 -21.87 2.88
CA THR A 110 6.30 -21.55 2.11
C THR A 110 7.26 -20.81 3.02
N ALA A 111 7.84 -21.57 3.96
CA ALA A 111 9.04 -21.16 4.67
C ALA A 111 10.09 -20.73 3.63
N HIS A 112 10.56 -19.48 3.75
CA HIS A 112 11.73 -18.93 3.04
C HIS A 112 11.61 -18.68 1.53
N ASN A 113 10.56 -18.00 1.05
CA ASN A 113 10.66 -17.30 -0.24
C ASN A 113 11.09 -15.83 0.00
N PRO A 114 12.33 -15.44 -0.30
CA PRO A 114 12.85 -14.08 -0.04
C PRO A 114 12.11 -12.99 -0.84
N TYR A 115 11.26 -13.39 -1.79
CA TYR A 115 10.50 -12.49 -2.65
C TYR A 115 9.03 -12.34 -2.25
N ARG A 116 8.63 -12.88 -1.09
CA ARG A 116 7.26 -12.78 -0.57
C ARG A 116 7.22 -12.06 0.77
N VAL A 117 6.31 -11.10 0.88
CA VAL A 117 6.02 -10.44 2.16
C VAL A 117 4.95 -11.24 2.89
N SER A 118 5.18 -11.52 4.17
CA SER A 118 4.22 -12.24 5.01
C SER A 118 2.95 -11.42 5.21
N MET A 119 1.79 -12.06 5.10
CA MET A 119 0.51 -11.39 5.38
C MET A 119 0.37 -10.91 6.82
N LYS A 120 1.17 -11.49 7.74
CA LYS A 120 1.20 -11.09 9.15
C LYS A 120 1.50 -9.59 9.34
N TYR A 121 2.27 -8.99 8.42
CA TYR A 121 2.65 -7.58 8.53
C TYR A 121 1.45 -6.62 8.45
N VAL A 122 0.35 -7.02 7.79
CA VAL A 122 -0.89 -6.21 7.75
C VAL A 122 -1.49 -6.05 9.15
N PHE A 123 -1.33 -7.03 10.03
CA PHE A 123 -1.88 -6.97 11.39
C PHE A 123 -1.06 -6.07 12.33
N PHE A 124 0.16 -5.67 11.98
CA PHE A 124 0.95 -4.77 12.83
C PHE A 124 0.33 -3.38 12.97
N GLY A 125 -0.52 -2.96 12.03
CA GLY A 125 -1.28 -1.72 12.19
C GLY A 125 -2.13 -1.71 13.47
N PHE A 126 -2.66 -2.86 13.88
CA PHE A 126 -3.42 -3.02 15.13
C PHE A 126 -2.55 -2.99 16.39
N LYS A 127 -1.24 -3.26 16.30
CA LYS A 127 -0.31 -3.10 17.43
C LYS A 127 -0.19 -1.63 17.85
N TYR A 128 -0.34 -0.70 16.90
CA TYR A 128 -0.27 0.75 17.11
C TYR A 128 -1.65 1.38 16.94
N PHE A 129 -2.66 0.77 17.57
CA PHE A 129 -4.06 1.13 17.39
C PHE A 129 -4.34 2.61 17.66
N ILE A 130 -3.87 3.14 18.80
CA ILE A 130 -4.14 4.52 19.22
C ILE A 130 -3.54 5.51 18.22
N ASN A 131 -2.26 5.36 17.88
CA ASN A 131 -1.57 6.27 16.95
C ASN A 131 -2.15 6.22 15.54
N SER A 132 -2.46 5.02 15.04
CA SER A 132 -3.05 4.85 13.71
C SER A 132 -4.48 5.38 13.62
N ALA A 133 -5.32 5.13 14.64
CA ALA A 133 -6.66 5.70 14.73
C ALA A 133 -6.61 7.24 14.85
N ALA A 134 -5.74 7.76 15.71
CA ALA A 134 -5.54 9.21 15.87
C ALA A 134 -5.09 9.87 14.56
N LEU A 135 -4.14 9.27 13.83
CA LEU A 135 -3.72 9.77 12.52
C LEU A 135 -4.88 9.77 11.51
N TYR A 136 -5.65 8.68 11.45
CA TYR A 136 -6.78 8.57 10.54
C TYR A 136 -7.84 9.63 10.83
N ILE A 137 -8.26 9.77 12.08
CA ILE A 137 -9.24 10.77 12.50
C ILE A 137 -8.71 12.19 12.21
N TRP A 138 -7.45 12.47 12.53
CA TRP A 138 -6.86 13.79 12.33
C TRP A 138 -6.75 14.16 10.84
N THR A 139 -6.31 13.23 10.00
CA THR A 139 -6.20 13.45 8.55
C THR A 139 -7.58 13.54 7.88
N ALA A 140 -8.56 12.74 8.32
CA ALA A 140 -9.94 12.81 7.86
C ALA A 140 -10.59 14.14 8.25
N PHE A 141 -10.40 14.59 9.50
CA PHE A 141 -10.89 15.87 9.99
C PHE A 141 -10.30 17.04 9.19
N LEU A 142 -8.98 17.09 9.00
CA LEU A 142 -8.34 18.11 8.19
C LEU A 142 -8.84 18.09 6.74
N THR A 143 -8.96 16.92 6.13
CA THR A 143 -9.43 16.83 4.74
C THR A 143 -10.88 17.28 4.61
N LEU A 144 -11.75 16.87 5.54
CA LEU A 144 -13.16 17.26 5.57
C LEU A 144 -13.31 18.77 5.80
N LEU A 145 -12.57 19.33 6.75
CA LEU A 145 -12.57 20.76 7.04
C LEU A 145 -12.21 21.58 5.80
N PHE A 146 -11.11 21.25 5.13
CA PHE A 146 -10.69 22.00 3.94
C PHE A 146 -11.65 21.77 2.75
N THR A 147 -12.19 20.56 2.59
CA THR A 147 -13.19 20.25 1.56
C THR A 147 -14.49 21.00 1.78
N PHE A 148 -14.91 21.19 3.04
CA PHE A 148 -16.12 21.94 3.40
C PHE A 148 -16.02 23.41 2.99
N PHE A 149 -14.86 24.03 3.18
CA PHE A 149 -14.64 25.40 2.71
C PHE A 149 -14.63 25.47 1.18
N LEU A 150 -13.84 24.61 0.52
CA LEU A 150 -13.74 24.54 -0.94
C LEU A 150 -13.20 23.16 -1.38
N ILE A 151 -13.71 22.62 -2.48
CA ILE A 151 -13.29 21.29 -2.99
C ILE A 151 -11.78 21.26 -3.35
N VAL A 152 -11.28 22.31 -4.00
CA VAL A 152 -9.88 22.39 -4.47
C VAL A 152 -8.85 22.31 -3.33
N PRO A 153 -8.93 23.12 -2.26
CA PRO A 153 -8.01 22.98 -1.13
C PRO A 153 -8.20 21.66 -0.37
N GLY A 154 -9.39 21.06 -0.38
CA GLY A 154 -9.61 19.69 0.10
C GLY A 154 -8.72 18.67 -0.62
N ILE A 155 -8.71 18.70 -1.96
CA ILE A 155 -7.86 17.83 -2.79
C ILE A 155 -6.37 18.07 -2.51
N ILE A 156 -5.94 19.35 -2.43
CA ILE A 156 -4.56 19.69 -2.10
C ILE A 156 -4.18 19.12 -0.72
N LYS A 157 -5.09 19.19 0.25
CA LYS A 157 -4.82 18.67 1.59
C LYS A 157 -4.74 17.15 1.63
N MET A 158 -5.59 16.46 0.87
CA MET A 158 -5.51 15.01 0.70
C MET A 158 -4.15 14.58 0.10
N ILE A 159 -3.65 15.32 -0.90
CA ILE A 159 -2.32 15.08 -1.49
C ILE A 159 -1.21 15.33 -0.46
N ASP A 160 -1.25 16.46 0.24
CA ASP A 160 -0.26 16.81 1.27
C ASP A 160 -0.19 15.78 2.40
N LEU A 161 -1.31 15.11 2.71
CA LEU A 161 -1.40 14.13 3.78
C LEU A 161 -1.18 12.68 3.31
N SER A 162 -1.03 12.45 2.01
CA SER A 162 -0.94 11.10 1.42
C SER A 162 0.24 10.26 1.92
N MET A 163 1.33 10.90 2.37
CA MET A 163 2.53 10.21 2.86
C MET A 163 2.48 9.89 4.37
N SER A 164 1.47 10.39 5.08
CA SER A 164 1.45 10.37 6.56
C SER A 164 1.44 8.94 7.12
N PHE A 165 0.69 8.02 6.50
CA PHE A 165 0.65 6.62 6.92
C PHE A 165 1.95 5.87 6.61
N PHE A 166 2.69 6.26 5.56
CA PHE A 166 4.00 5.67 5.29
C PHE A 166 5.06 6.18 6.26
N ILE A 167 4.99 7.46 6.66
CA ILE A 167 5.86 8.02 7.70
C ILE A 167 5.58 7.35 9.05
N LEU A 168 4.30 7.17 9.41
CA LEU A 168 3.93 6.43 10.62
C LEU A 168 4.33 4.94 10.53
N ALA A 169 4.37 4.36 9.34
CA ALA A 169 4.89 3.01 9.12
C ALA A 169 6.43 2.92 9.25
N ASP A 170 7.16 4.02 9.10
CA ASP A 170 8.60 4.05 9.41
C ASP A 170 8.84 4.28 10.91
N ASN A 171 8.07 5.16 11.54
CA ASN A 171 8.13 5.42 12.99
C ASN A 171 6.73 5.43 13.65
N PRO A 172 6.24 4.25 14.09
CA PRO A 172 4.88 4.13 14.66
C PRO A 172 4.64 4.88 15.97
N ARG A 173 5.72 5.22 16.68
CA ARG A 173 5.64 5.93 17.97
C ARG A 173 5.77 7.44 17.80
N MET A 174 5.95 7.93 16.57
CA MET A 174 6.04 9.35 16.27
C MET A 174 4.74 10.06 16.61
N ASP A 175 4.86 11.29 17.13
CA ASP A 175 3.73 12.16 17.37
C ASP A 175 2.98 12.48 16.05
N ILE A 176 1.65 12.45 16.11
CA ILE A 176 0.78 12.56 14.92
C ILE A 176 0.93 13.92 14.24
N ARG A 177 1.16 15.00 15.00
CA ARG A 177 1.36 16.33 14.41
C ARG A 177 2.67 16.38 13.65
N LYS A 178 3.73 15.81 14.22
CA LYS A 178 5.04 15.68 13.53
C LYS A 178 4.92 14.87 12.25
N VAL A 179 4.23 13.72 12.27
CA VAL A 179 3.98 12.89 11.08
C VAL A 179 3.33 13.71 9.96
N VAL A 180 2.28 14.45 10.31
CA VAL A 180 1.50 15.26 9.36
C VAL A 180 2.32 16.42 8.80
N ASP A 181 3.14 17.06 9.62
CA ASP A 181 3.97 18.17 9.19
C ASP A 181 5.15 17.72 8.31
N LEU A 182 5.76 16.58 8.61
CA LEU A 182 6.75 15.94 7.72
C LEU A 182 6.14 15.61 6.36
N SER A 183 4.95 15.00 6.36
CA SER A 183 4.22 14.68 5.13
C SER A 183 4.00 15.92 4.25
N LYS A 184 3.49 17.02 4.83
CA LYS A 184 3.31 18.30 4.13
C LYS A 184 4.63 18.89 3.62
N LYS A 185 5.69 18.86 4.43
CA LYS A 185 7.01 19.40 4.06
C LYS A 185 7.57 18.66 2.85
N MET A 186 7.58 17.33 2.90
CA MET A 186 8.05 16.48 1.81
C MET A 186 7.19 16.65 0.55
N MET A 187 5.87 16.76 0.69
CA MET A 187 4.96 16.84 -0.46
C MET A 187 4.95 18.20 -1.16
N LYS A 188 5.38 19.29 -0.52
CA LYS A 188 5.22 20.67 -1.03
C LYS A 188 5.73 20.88 -2.46
N SER A 189 6.89 20.32 -2.80
CA SER A 189 7.47 20.39 -4.16
C SER A 189 6.92 19.33 -5.11
N HIS A 190 6.34 18.23 -4.60
CA HIS A 190 5.94 17.06 -5.38
C HIS A 190 4.43 16.83 -5.49
N ARG A 191 3.61 17.81 -5.08
CA ARG A 191 2.13 17.74 -5.18
C ARG A 191 1.65 17.42 -6.59
N LYS A 192 2.24 18.11 -7.58
CA LYS A 192 1.89 17.95 -9.00
C LYS A 192 2.28 16.56 -9.51
N ASP A 193 3.48 16.10 -9.16
CA ASP A 193 3.97 14.77 -9.55
C ASP A 193 3.07 13.67 -9.02
N PHE A 194 2.68 13.77 -7.74
CA PHE A 194 1.79 12.81 -7.10
C PHE A 194 0.37 12.87 -7.68
N PHE A 195 -0.14 14.06 -7.99
CA PHE A 195 -1.45 14.20 -8.64
C PHE A 195 -1.48 13.54 -10.02
N ILE A 196 -0.47 13.79 -10.86
CA ILE A 196 -0.34 13.18 -12.19
C ILE A 196 -0.18 11.65 -12.05
N LEU A 197 0.55 11.20 -11.01
CA LEU A 197 0.69 9.78 -10.71
C LEU A 197 -0.67 9.12 -10.45
N LEU A 198 -1.48 9.68 -9.55
CA LEU A 198 -2.82 9.19 -9.27
C LEU A 198 -3.73 9.25 -10.51
N LEU A 199 -3.67 10.34 -11.28
CA LEU A 199 -4.46 10.49 -12.50
C LEU A 199 -4.10 9.42 -13.54
N SER A 200 -2.84 8.98 -13.59
CA SER A 200 -2.39 7.88 -14.47
C SER A 200 -3.00 6.51 -14.14
N PHE A 201 -3.68 6.37 -12.99
CA PHE A 201 -4.39 5.17 -12.59
C PHE A 201 -5.90 5.23 -12.82
N ILE A 202 -6.44 6.36 -13.29
CA ILE A 202 -7.89 6.51 -13.50
C ILE A 202 -8.45 5.42 -14.42
N GLY A 203 -7.74 5.07 -15.48
CA GLY A 203 -8.14 3.98 -16.39
C GLY A 203 -8.18 2.61 -15.71
N TRP A 204 -7.27 2.33 -14.77
CA TRP A 204 -7.28 1.09 -13.99
C TRP A 204 -8.43 1.06 -12.98
N ILE A 205 -8.78 2.21 -12.41
CA ILE A 205 -9.93 2.33 -11.49
C ILE A 205 -11.23 2.13 -12.26
N LEU A 206 -11.40 2.78 -13.42
CA LEU A 206 -12.56 2.60 -14.30
C LEU A 206 -12.71 1.15 -14.77
N PHE A 207 -11.60 0.53 -15.18
CA PHE A 207 -11.58 -0.90 -15.51
C PHE A 207 -12.03 -1.78 -14.33
N SER A 208 -11.56 -1.47 -13.12
CA SER A 208 -11.92 -2.23 -11.92
C SER A 208 -13.41 -2.12 -11.59
N ILE A 209 -13.99 -0.92 -11.74
CA ILE A 209 -15.43 -0.68 -11.58
C ILE A 209 -16.23 -1.47 -12.63
N ALA A 210 -15.82 -1.42 -13.90
CA ALA A 210 -16.49 -2.14 -14.99
C ALA A 210 -16.51 -3.67 -14.77
N THR A 211 -15.49 -4.22 -14.12
CA THR A 211 -15.39 -5.65 -13.77
C THR A 211 -16.11 -6.04 -12.46
N LEU A 212 -17.06 -5.24 -11.98
CA LEU A 212 -17.78 -5.45 -10.72
C LEU A 212 -16.81 -5.66 -9.53
N SER A 213 -15.83 -4.76 -9.43
CA SER A 213 -14.80 -4.73 -8.39
C SER A 213 -13.74 -5.83 -8.45
N LEU A 214 -13.81 -6.82 -9.36
CA LEU A 214 -12.78 -7.86 -9.47
C LEU A 214 -11.41 -7.30 -9.88
N GLY A 215 -11.38 -6.25 -10.71
CA GLY A 215 -10.14 -5.58 -11.10
C GLY A 215 -9.40 -4.92 -9.93
N PHE A 216 -10.07 -4.65 -8.80
CA PHE A 216 -9.42 -4.08 -7.62
C PHE A 216 -8.41 -5.03 -6.95
N ILE A 217 -8.53 -6.35 -7.18
CA ILE A 217 -7.53 -7.34 -6.76
C ILE A 217 -6.13 -6.98 -7.30
N ILE A 218 -6.07 -6.38 -8.49
CA ILE A 218 -4.83 -6.01 -9.16
C ILE A 218 -4.56 -4.51 -8.99
N THR A 219 -5.59 -3.68 -9.12
CA THR A 219 -5.45 -2.22 -9.12
C THR A 219 -5.04 -1.67 -7.76
N ILE A 220 -5.63 -2.14 -6.65
CA ILE A 220 -5.28 -1.69 -5.29
C ILE A 220 -3.80 -1.94 -4.99
N PRO A 221 -3.28 -3.17 -5.09
CA PRO A 221 -1.87 -3.40 -4.76
C PRO A 221 -0.93 -2.71 -5.73
N TYR A 222 -1.35 -2.53 -6.98
CA TYR A 222 -0.58 -1.78 -7.97
C TYR A 222 -0.44 -0.30 -7.59
N ILE A 223 -1.53 0.36 -7.22
CA ILE A 223 -1.51 1.76 -6.74
C ILE A 223 -0.71 1.85 -5.45
N ALA A 224 -1.02 1.01 -4.45
CA ALA A 224 -0.41 1.07 -3.13
C ALA A 224 1.11 0.87 -3.16
N THR A 225 1.61 -0.10 -3.94
CA THR A 225 3.06 -0.31 -4.12
C THR A 225 3.70 0.86 -4.85
N THR A 226 2.98 1.46 -5.80
CA THR A 226 3.50 2.63 -6.52
C THR A 226 3.61 3.83 -5.58
N CYS A 227 2.61 4.08 -4.72
CA CYS A 227 2.68 5.12 -3.70
C CYS A 227 3.78 4.86 -2.66
N ALA A 228 3.98 3.61 -2.24
CA ALA A 228 5.07 3.25 -1.33
C ALA A 228 6.46 3.48 -1.95
N LEU A 229 6.64 3.13 -3.23
CA LEU A 229 7.88 3.45 -3.95
C LEU A 229 8.07 4.96 -4.12
N PHE A 230 6.99 5.70 -4.37
CA PHE A 230 7.03 7.16 -4.45
C PHE A 230 7.49 7.76 -3.12
N TYR A 231 6.94 7.27 -2.00
CA TYR A 231 7.33 7.67 -0.66
C TYR A 231 8.83 7.44 -0.40
N ASP A 232 9.35 6.25 -0.71
CA ASP A 232 10.78 5.94 -0.50
C ASP A 232 11.71 6.85 -1.32
N GLU A 233 11.32 7.19 -2.54
CA GLU A 233 12.07 8.13 -3.39
C GLU A 233 11.97 9.56 -2.87
N LEU A 234 10.76 9.98 -2.49
CA LEU A 234 10.49 11.28 -1.91
C LEU A 234 11.27 11.50 -0.61
N LYS A 235 11.35 10.47 0.25
CA LYS A 235 12.12 10.49 1.49
C LYS A 235 13.60 10.71 1.21
N LYS A 236 14.18 9.94 0.30
CA LYS A 236 15.59 10.07 -0.10
C LYS A 236 15.91 11.45 -0.69
N GLU A 237 15.02 11.96 -1.54
CA GLU A 237 15.16 13.29 -2.13
C GLU A 237 15.03 14.40 -1.07
N SER A 238 14.10 14.26 -0.13
CA SER A 238 13.90 15.22 0.96
C SER A 238 15.12 15.29 1.90
N ILE A 239 15.72 14.15 2.23
CA ILE A 239 16.97 14.11 3.03
C ILE A 239 18.12 14.74 2.25
N LYS A 240 18.30 14.36 0.97
CA LYS A 240 19.36 14.89 0.11
C LYS A 240 19.29 16.42 -0.05
N ASN A 241 18.08 16.95 -0.16
CA ASN A 241 17.84 18.38 -0.34
C ASN A 241 17.76 19.14 1.00
N GLY A 242 17.98 18.48 2.14
CA GLY A 242 17.94 19.11 3.48
C GLY A 242 16.54 19.57 3.92
N VAL A 243 15.47 19.03 3.33
CA VAL A 243 14.08 19.35 3.69
C VAL A 243 13.69 18.70 5.03
N ILE A 244 14.21 17.50 5.28
CA ILE A 244 14.08 16.74 6.52
C ILE A 244 15.46 16.23 6.92
N ALA A 245 15.72 16.11 8.21
CA ALA A 245 16.96 15.47 8.68
C ALA A 245 16.80 13.94 8.70
N GLU A 246 17.90 13.19 8.56
CA GLU A 246 17.85 11.72 8.46
C GLU A 246 17.35 11.06 9.76
N ASP A 247 17.62 11.69 10.91
CA ASP A 247 17.16 11.30 12.23
C ASP A 247 15.66 11.59 12.47
N GLU A 248 15.04 12.52 11.71
CA GLU A 248 13.62 12.82 11.84
C GLU A 248 12.72 11.65 11.42
N ILE A 249 13.21 10.73 10.57
CA ILE A 249 12.48 9.53 10.17
C ILE A 249 13.40 8.30 10.27
N GLU A 250 13.52 7.75 11.47
CA GLU A 250 14.12 6.42 11.70
C GLU A 250 13.53 5.41 10.70
N THR A 251 14.36 4.90 9.79
CA THR A 251 13.90 3.93 8.80
C THR A 251 13.88 2.55 9.45
N LYS A 252 12.77 2.19 10.12
CA LYS A 252 12.64 0.82 10.60
C LYS A 252 12.40 -0.12 9.43
N ARG A 253 13.25 -1.15 9.30
CA ARG A 253 12.99 -2.23 8.36
C ARG A 253 11.78 -3.04 8.84
N LEU A 254 11.03 -3.65 7.93
CA LEU A 254 9.78 -4.39 8.25
C LEU A 254 9.93 -5.41 9.40
N TRP A 255 11.11 -5.98 9.58
CA TRP A 255 11.44 -6.99 10.59
C TRP A 255 11.92 -6.41 11.93
N GLU A 256 11.95 -5.09 12.08
CA GLU A 256 12.14 -4.41 13.37
C GLU A 256 10.81 -4.20 14.10
N TYR A 257 9.69 -4.59 13.47
CA TYR A 257 8.41 -4.82 14.13
C TYR A 257 8.43 -6.18 14.85
N ASN A 258 9.28 -6.32 15.86
CA ASN A 258 9.14 -7.38 16.87
C ASN A 258 8.18 -6.90 17.97
#